data_AF-A0A1S3HXP3-F1
#
_entry.id   AF-A0A1S3HXP3-F1
#
_cell.length_a   1.000
_cell.length_b   1.000
_cell.length_c   1.000
_cell.angle_alpha   90.00
_cell.angle_beta   90.00
_cell.angle_gamma   90.00
#
_symmetry.space_group_name_H-M   'P 1'
#
loop_
_entity.id
_entity.type
_entity.pdbx_description
1 polymer ?
#
loop_
_entity_poly.entity_id
_entity_poly.type
_entity_poly.pdbx_seq_one_letter_code
_entity_poly.pdbx_strand_id
1 'polypeptide(L)'
;MAPKRKNSKQVTSEGRGKSQNKRRKRSKGERPPSDEGSDDQFCNKNLTGRAFAKWKPIHRATRDFLSQMMESTISSVLANTSATSYDDVQDHLIALKSSVMKKLEQMKAPATRAADYKNLEQLARNIEGTLVKSSNKMEKLEKEVQLYESLAFQAEEDLDNYKNEVTQLDVQTDELHPLLQKMEDPVLNIPALPQINSTKTSRIINPRVLPQNLTEILDFLSSSKNSHLQKFVETLSHYAGKLDN
;
A
#
# COMPACT_ATOMS: atom_id res chain seq x y z
N MET A 1 -21.06 -69.99 62.64
CA MET A 1 -22.38 -70.52 63.04
C MET A 1 -23.29 -69.35 63.39
N ALA A 2 -24.38 -69.19 62.60
CA ALA A 2 -25.68 -68.54 62.86
C ALA A 2 -25.76 -67.04 63.34
N PRO A 3 -26.88 -66.31 63.12
CA PRO A 3 -27.29 -65.73 61.82
C PRO A 3 -27.97 -64.33 61.88
N LYS A 4 -28.16 -63.70 60.70
CA LYS A 4 -29.32 -62.88 60.18
C LYS A 4 -29.85 -61.71 61.05
N ARG A 5 -30.18 -60.53 60.50
CA ARG A 5 -31.32 -60.19 59.59
C ARG A 5 -31.08 -58.77 59.02
N LYS A 6 -31.05 -58.56 57.69
CA LYS A 6 -32.15 -58.28 56.74
C LYS A 6 -32.87 -56.92 56.94
N ASN A 7 -32.80 -56.08 55.91
CA ASN A 7 -33.91 -55.53 55.11
C ASN A 7 -33.31 -54.53 54.10
N SER A 8 -33.75 -54.31 52.86
CA SER A 8 -34.75 -54.87 51.94
C SER A 8 -34.52 -54.06 50.64
N LYS A 9 -34.17 -54.67 49.49
CA LYS A 9 -35.00 -54.79 48.24
C LYS A 9 -35.70 -53.47 47.82
N GLN A 10 -35.66 -52.95 46.58
CA GLN A 10 -35.55 -53.48 45.20
C GLN A 10 -35.26 -52.26 44.26
N VAL A 11 -34.47 -52.29 43.15
CA VAL A 11 -34.73 -52.92 41.82
C VAL A 11 -36.01 -52.31 41.21
N THR A 12 -36.12 -51.72 40.01
CA THR A 12 -35.35 -51.67 38.76
C THR A 12 -36.04 -50.67 37.78
N SER A 13 -35.38 -50.49 36.62
CA SER A 13 -35.94 -50.31 35.26
C SER A 13 -36.26 -48.90 34.77
N GLU A 14 -35.26 -48.37 34.06
CA GLU A 14 -35.31 -47.93 32.66
C GLU A 14 -36.65 -47.57 32.01
N GLY A 15 -36.64 -46.42 31.31
CA GLY A 15 -37.13 -46.39 29.94
C GLY A 15 -38.12 -45.29 29.56
N ARG A 16 -37.66 -44.43 28.64
CA ARG A 16 -38.41 -43.61 27.67
C ARG A 16 -39.05 -42.30 28.15
N GLY A 17 -38.27 -41.23 27.98
CA GLY A 17 -38.50 -40.25 26.91
C GLY A 17 -39.76 -39.38 27.00
N LYS A 18 -39.55 -38.08 27.24
CA LYS A 18 -40.35 -37.01 26.61
C LYS A 18 -39.51 -35.74 26.47
N SER A 19 -39.41 -35.36 25.21
CA SER A 19 -38.88 -34.14 24.62
C SER A 19 -39.32 -32.87 25.35
N GLN A 20 -38.38 -31.95 25.64
CA GLN A 20 -38.71 -30.53 25.61
C GLN A 20 -37.54 -29.67 25.12
N ASN A 21 -37.91 -28.92 24.08
CA ASN A 21 -37.18 -28.06 23.18
C ASN A 21 -36.51 -26.82 23.81
N LYS A 22 -35.60 -26.24 23.01
CA LYS A 22 -35.17 -24.82 22.95
C LYS A 22 -34.19 -24.30 24.01
N ARG A 23 -32.91 -24.25 23.62
CA ARG A 23 -32.20 -22.96 23.47
C ARG A 23 -31.01 -23.09 22.52
N ARG A 24 -31.28 -22.78 21.24
CA ARG A 24 -30.24 -22.41 20.28
C ARG A 24 -29.65 -21.07 20.73
N LYS A 25 -28.40 -21.05 21.18
CA LYS A 25 -27.59 -19.83 21.25
C LYS A 25 -26.47 -19.94 20.22
N ARG A 26 -26.84 -19.70 18.96
CA ARG A 26 -25.87 -19.31 17.93
C ARG A 26 -25.66 -17.81 18.11
N SER A 27 -24.60 -17.42 18.80
CA SER A 27 -24.01 -16.09 18.62
C SER A 27 -22.78 -16.27 17.74
N LYS A 28 -23.05 -16.43 16.43
CA LYS A 28 -22.04 -16.20 15.41
C LYS A 28 -21.90 -14.68 15.38
N GLY A 29 -20.92 -14.15 16.12
CA GLY A 29 -20.54 -12.76 16.01
C GLY A 29 -20.00 -12.55 14.61
N GLU A 30 -20.84 -12.00 13.74
CA GLU A 30 -20.43 -11.43 12.48
C GLU A 30 -19.44 -10.31 12.81
N ARG A 31 -18.18 -10.51 12.45
CA ARG A 31 -17.24 -9.40 12.33
C ARG A 31 -17.70 -8.57 11.14
N PRO A 32 -17.73 -7.24 11.23
CA PRO A 32 -17.88 -6.43 10.03
C PRO A 32 -16.68 -6.72 9.10
N PRO A 33 -16.84 -6.63 7.77
CA PRO A 33 -15.70 -6.65 6.86
C PRO A 33 -14.86 -5.43 7.22
N SER A 34 -13.63 -5.67 7.68
CA SER A 34 -12.68 -4.60 7.93
C SER A 34 -12.37 -3.92 6.60
N ASP A 35 -12.71 -2.64 6.58
CA ASP A 35 -12.33 -1.67 5.57
C ASP A 35 -10.81 -1.73 5.33
N GLU A 36 -10.39 -1.56 4.08
CA GLU A 36 -9.00 -1.46 3.67
C GLU A 36 -8.41 -0.15 4.20
N GLY A 37 -7.97 -0.19 5.46
CA GLY A 37 -7.36 0.95 6.14
C GLY A 37 -6.49 0.44 7.27
N SER A 38 -5.19 0.33 6.98
CA SER A 38 -4.15 -0.11 7.89
C SER A 38 -4.01 0.84 9.09
N ASP A 39 -4.74 0.55 10.16
CA ASP A 39 -4.43 0.99 11.50
C ASP A 39 -4.16 -0.25 12.36
N ASP A 40 -2.90 -0.71 12.35
CA ASP A 40 -2.35 -1.59 13.38
C ASP A 40 -2.21 -0.81 14.70
N GLN A 41 -3.30 -0.20 15.16
CA GLN A 41 -3.42 0.36 16.50
C GLN A 41 -3.52 -0.82 17.45
N PHE A 42 -2.38 -1.10 18.12
CA PHE A 42 -2.20 -1.92 19.31
C PHE A 42 -3.48 -2.64 19.75
N CYS A 43 -3.80 -3.73 19.05
CA CYS A 43 -4.87 -4.60 19.48
C CYS A 43 -4.49 -5.10 20.87
N ASN A 44 -5.20 -4.64 21.89
CA ASN A 44 -5.16 -5.18 23.24
C ASN A 44 -5.65 -6.63 23.17
N LYS A 45 -4.74 -7.52 22.77
CA LYS A 45 -5.00 -8.94 22.64
C LYS A 45 -5.14 -9.49 24.05
N ASN A 46 -6.37 -9.67 24.49
CA ASN A 46 -6.66 -10.39 25.72
C ASN A 46 -5.99 -11.76 25.65
N LEU A 47 -4.91 -11.92 26.42
CA LEU A 47 -4.16 -13.16 26.50
C LEU A 47 -5.01 -14.19 27.24
N THR A 48 -5.73 -15.01 26.48
CA THR A 48 -6.48 -16.14 27.04
C THR A 48 -5.50 -17.22 27.54
N GLY A 49 -5.90 -18.04 28.53
CA GLY A 49 -5.07 -19.16 29.01
C GLY A 49 -4.62 -20.13 27.90
N ARG A 50 -5.41 -20.23 26.82
CA ARG A 50 -5.06 -20.98 25.60
C ARG A 50 -3.89 -20.36 24.83
N ALA A 51 -3.70 -19.04 24.91
CA ALA A 51 -2.54 -18.36 24.33
C ALA A 51 -1.27 -18.69 25.12
N PHE A 52 -1.32 -18.65 26.46
CA PHE A 52 -0.20 -19.05 27.33
C PHE A 52 0.19 -20.52 27.16
N ALA A 53 -0.78 -21.41 26.88
CA ALA A 53 -0.50 -22.82 26.60
C ALA A 53 0.35 -23.04 25.33
N LYS A 54 0.35 -22.08 24.39
CA LYS A 54 1.17 -22.14 23.17
C LYS A 54 2.57 -21.54 23.34
N TRP A 55 2.86 -20.94 24.50
CA TRP A 55 4.13 -20.31 24.75
C TRP A 55 5.20 -21.37 24.98
N LYS A 56 6.38 -21.12 24.43
CA LYS A 56 7.54 -22.01 24.52
C LYS A 56 8.52 -21.48 25.57
N PRO A 57 9.32 -22.33 26.20
CA PRO A 57 10.43 -21.86 27.03
C PRO A 57 11.35 -20.98 26.19
N ILE A 58 11.99 -20.00 26.84
CA ILE A 58 12.92 -19.09 26.17
C ILE A 58 14.06 -19.90 25.52
N HIS A 59 14.41 -19.53 24.29
CA HIS A 59 15.45 -20.21 23.54
C HIS A 59 16.81 -20.13 24.26
N ARG A 60 17.65 -21.17 24.12
CA ARG A 60 18.93 -21.26 24.82
C ARG A 60 19.88 -20.11 24.45
N ALA A 61 19.95 -19.76 23.16
CA ALA A 61 20.81 -18.67 22.69
C ALA A 61 20.47 -17.32 23.35
N THR A 62 19.18 -17.05 23.58
CA THR A 62 18.73 -15.87 24.33
C THR A 62 19.18 -15.91 25.79
N ARG A 63 19.08 -17.06 26.45
CA ARG A 63 19.51 -17.22 27.85
C ARG A 63 21.02 -17.02 27.99
N ASP A 64 21.79 -17.59 27.08
CA ASP A 64 23.26 -17.44 27.06
C ASP A 64 23.65 -15.97 26.80
N PHE A 65 22.97 -15.29 25.87
CA PHE A 65 23.16 -13.86 25.61
C PHE A 65 22.86 -12.99 26.84
N LEU A 66 21.73 -13.23 27.52
CA LEU A 66 21.38 -12.52 28.75
C LEU A 66 22.38 -12.78 29.87
N SER A 67 22.88 -14.02 30.00
CA SER A 67 23.93 -14.36 30.97
C SER A 67 25.21 -13.56 30.70
N GLN A 68 25.64 -13.49 29.44
CA GLN A 68 26.82 -12.74 29.05
C GLN A 68 26.67 -11.23 29.28
N MET A 69 25.49 -10.66 28.97
CA MET A 69 25.21 -9.25 29.30
C MET A 69 25.29 -9.01 30.80
N MET A 70 24.65 -9.85 31.62
CA MET A 70 24.74 -9.72 33.07
C MET A 70 26.18 -9.83 33.58
N GLU A 71 26.99 -10.76 33.06
CA GLU A 71 28.41 -10.87 33.41
C GLU A 71 29.20 -9.60 33.06
N SER A 72 28.92 -9.01 31.89
CA SER A 72 29.56 -7.74 31.48
C SER A 72 29.14 -6.58 32.38
N THR A 73 27.86 -6.51 32.76
CA THR A 73 27.34 -5.47 33.66
C THR A 73 27.90 -5.63 35.06
N ILE A 74 27.94 -6.86 35.59
CA ILE A 74 28.55 -7.16 36.89
C ILE A 74 30.01 -6.73 36.89
N SER A 75 30.77 -7.09 35.86
CA SER A 75 32.18 -6.68 35.72
C SER A 75 32.33 -5.14 35.67
N SER A 76 31.45 -4.45 34.94
CA SER A 76 31.45 -2.98 34.86
C SER A 76 31.08 -2.31 36.19
N VAL A 77 30.13 -2.87 36.94
CA VAL A 77 29.74 -2.36 38.26
C VAL A 77 30.87 -2.57 39.25
N LEU A 78 31.44 -3.77 39.28
CA LEU A 78 32.57 -4.11 40.16
C LEU A 78 33.81 -3.25 39.87
N ALA A 79 34.08 -2.91 38.62
CA ALA A 79 35.16 -1.99 38.25
C ALA A 79 34.97 -0.57 38.82
N ASN A 80 33.72 -0.16 39.04
CA ASN A 80 33.38 1.14 39.62
C ASN A 80 33.13 1.08 41.15
N THR A 81 33.23 -0.10 41.75
CA THR A 81 32.97 -0.31 43.18
C THR A 81 34.26 -0.13 43.98
N SER A 82 34.17 0.46 45.17
CA SER A 82 35.33 0.59 46.05
C SER A 82 35.81 -0.79 46.56
N ALA A 83 37.12 -0.91 46.78
CA ALA A 83 37.73 -2.17 47.22
C ALA A 83 37.16 -2.70 48.55
N THR A 84 36.66 -1.82 49.42
CA THR A 84 36.14 -2.19 50.75
C THR A 84 34.80 -2.93 50.70
N SER A 85 33.96 -2.65 49.70
CA SER A 85 32.65 -3.31 49.54
C SER A 85 32.61 -4.26 48.34
N TYR A 86 33.77 -4.56 47.73
CA TYR A 86 33.85 -5.31 46.48
C TYR A 86 33.29 -6.73 46.63
N ASP A 87 33.71 -7.45 47.67
CA ASP A 87 33.30 -8.84 47.90
C ASP A 87 31.80 -8.95 48.20
N ASP A 88 31.27 -8.11 49.09
CA ASP A 88 29.83 -8.08 49.41
C ASP A 88 28.98 -7.78 48.17
N VAL A 89 29.40 -6.79 47.37
CA VAL A 89 28.70 -6.40 46.14
C VAL A 89 28.78 -7.52 45.12
N GLN A 90 29.93 -8.18 44.98
CA GLN A 90 30.10 -9.31 44.07
C GLN A 90 29.18 -10.48 44.45
N ASP A 91 29.14 -10.87 45.72
CA ASP A 91 28.30 -11.98 46.20
C ASP A 91 26.81 -11.69 45.97
N HIS A 92 26.37 -10.47 46.26
CA HIS A 92 24.99 -10.06 45.99
C HIS A 92 24.65 -10.07 44.49
N LEU A 93 25.56 -9.60 43.64
CA LEU A 93 25.36 -9.58 42.19
C LEU A 93 25.34 -11.00 41.60
N ILE A 94 26.19 -11.90 42.08
CA ILE A 94 26.20 -13.32 41.66
C ILE A 94 24.90 -14.02 42.13
N ALA A 95 24.48 -13.80 43.38
CA ALA A 95 23.23 -14.34 43.90
C ALA A 95 22.04 -13.84 43.07
N LEU A 96 22.01 -12.54 42.74
CA LEU A 96 20.99 -11.94 41.90
C LEU A 96 20.97 -12.56 40.49
N LYS A 97 22.13 -12.68 39.83
CA LYS A 97 22.26 -13.34 38.53
C LYS A 97 21.67 -14.75 38.57
N SER A 98 22.03 -15.55 39.58
CA SER A 98 21.54 -16.92 39.72
C SER A 98 20.01 -16.98 39.87
N SER A 99 19.43 -16.05 40.64
CA SER A 99 17.98 -15.94 40.85
C SER A 99 17.26 -15.54 39.55
N VAL A 100 17.81 -14.58 38.82
CA VAL A 100 17.27 -14.14 37.53
C VAL A 100 17.33 -15.27 36.49
N MET A 101 18.44 -16.01 36.42
CA MET A 101 18.58 -17.14 35.49
C MET A 101 17.57 -18.26 35.78
N LYS A 102 17.36 -18.61 37.06
CA LYS A 102 16.32 -19.58 37.45
C LYS A 102 14.91 -19.14 37.03
N LYS A 103 14.60 -17.84 37.15
CA LYS A 103 13.33 -17.30 36.69
C LYS A 103 13.21 -17.37 35.16
N LEU A 104 14.26 -17.00 34.43
CA LEU A 104 14.32 -17.07 32.97
C LEU A 104 14.09 -18.49 32.43
N GLU A 105 14.56 -19.53 33.13
CA GLU A 105 14.30 -20.93 32.77
C GLU A 105 12.82 -21.32 32.89
N GLN A 106 12.12 -20.76 33.87
CA GLN A 106 10.70 -21.01 34.11
C GLN A 106 9.78 -20.12 33.26
N MET A 107 10.33 -19.02 32.71
CA MET A 107 9.57 -18.12 31.84
C MET A 107 9.30 -18.75 30.48
N LYS A 108 8.06 -18.59 30.03
CA LYS A 108 7.62 -18.95 28.70
C LYS A 108 7.40 -17.68 27.89
N ALA A 109 7.82 -17.70 26.63
CA ALA A 109 7.62 -16.62 25.69
C ALA A 109 6.69 -17.08 24.55
N PRO A 110 5.93 -16.15 23.94
CA PRO A 110 5.22 -16.43 22.71
C PRO A 110 6.15 -17.05 21.68
N ALA A 111 5.69 -18.10 20.98
CA ALA A 111 6.45 -18.72 19.89
C ALA A 111 6.44 -17.79 18.67
N THR A 112 7.25 -16.73 18.69
CA THR A 112 7.47 -15.86 17.54
C THR A 112 8.66 -16.38 16.72
N ARG A 113 8.71 -16.03 15.43
CA ARG A 113 9.83 -16.36 14.55
C ARG A 113 11.14 -15.65 14.96
N ALA A 114 11.06 -14.62 15.80
CA ALA A 114 12.18 -13.79 16.26
C ALA A 114 12.60 -14.12 17.71
N ALA A 115 12.72 -15.41 18.04
CA ALA A 115 12.91 -15.88 19.42
C ALA A 115 14.31 -15.64 20.01
N ASP A 116 15.23 -15.04 19.24
CA ASP A 116 16.64 -14.89 19.61
C ASP A 116 17.02 -13.43 19.84
N TYR A 117 17.24 -13.06 21.10
CA TYR A 117 17.71 -11.72 21.49
C TYR A 117 19.09 -11.39 20.91
N LYS A 118 19.92 -12.41 20.63
CA LYS A 118 21.20 -12.24 19.94
C LYS A 118 21.06 -11.53 18.59
N ASN A 119 19.97 -11.79 17.88
CA ASN A 119 19.71 -11.21 16.56
C ASN A 119 18.87 -9.93 16.63
N LEU A 120 18.41 -9.53 17.82
CA LEU A 120 17.55 -8.36 18.01
C LEU A 120 18.32 -7.07 17.69
N GLU A 121 19.58 -6.97 18.10
CA GLU A 121 20.41 -5.80 17.79
C GLU A 121 20.65 -5.67 16.28
N GLN A 122 20.98 -6.79 15.61
CA GLN A 122 21.15 -6.80 14.16
C GLN A 122 19.84 -6.46 13.44
N LEU A 123 18.71 -6.96 13.94
CA LEU A 123 17.38 -6.64 13.43
C LEU A 123 17.08 -5.15 13.59
N ALA A 124 17.37 -4.57 14.76
CA ALA A 124 17.18 -3.15 15.04
C ALA A 124 18.01 -2.29 14.08
N ARG A 125 19.32 -2.57 13.95
CA ARG A 125 20.20 -1.88 13.00
C ARG A 125 19.75 -2.03 11.54
N ASN A 126 19.21 -3.19 11.16
CA ASN A 126 18.68 -3.40 9.82
C ASN A 126 17.41 -2.56 9.60
N ILE A 127 16.49 -2.55 10.57
CA ILE A 127 15.28 -1.72 10.52
C ILE A 127 15.66 -0.24 10.41
N GLU A 128 16.55 0.24 11.27
CA GLU A 128 17.10 1.60 11.21
C GLU A 128 17.71 1.89 9.83
N GLY A 129 18.55 0.99 9.31
CA GLY A 129 19.15 1.12 7.99
C GLY A 129 18.11 1.18 6.87
N THR A 130 17.06 0.37 6.93
CA THR A 130 15.96 0.42 5.95
C THR A 130 15.14 1.70 6.08
N LEU A 131 14.92 2.18 7.30
CA LEU A 131 14.20 3.42 7.58
C LEU A 131 14.94 4.63 7.02
N VAL A 132 16.26 4.72 7.26
CA VAL A 132 17.11 5.78 6.71
C VAL A 132 17.11 5.74 5.18
N LYS A 133 17.24 4.56 4.57
CA LYS A 133 17.17 4.42 3.10
C LYS A 133 15.81 4.86 2.54
N SER A 134 14.73 4.49 3.22
CA SER A 134 13.37 4.90 2.82
C SER A 134 13.18 6.41 2.94
N SER A 135 13.66 7.01 4.02
CA SER A 135 13.62 8.46 4.25
C SER A 135 14.40 9.21 3.17
N ASN A 136 15.63 8.77 2.86
CA ASN A 136 16.43 9.36 1.78
C ASN A 136 15.77 9.20 0.41
N LYS A 137 15.08 8.08 0.16
CA LYS A 137 14.32 7.88 -1.08
C LYS A 137 13.12 8.83 -1.16
N MET A 138 12.41 9.01 -0.04
CA MET A 138 11.29 9.95 0.05
C MET A 138 11.75 11.37 -0.25
N GLU A 139 12.83 11.82 0.38
CA GLU A 139 13.39 13.16 0.17
C GLU A 139 13.77 13.41 -1.30
N LYS A 140 14.30 12.38 -1.99
CA LYS A 140 14.60 12.48 -3.44
C LYS A 140 13.34 12.62 -4.28
N LEU A 141 12.31 11.84 -3.98
CA LEU A 141 11.04 11.90 -4.70
C LEU A 141 10.34 13.24 -4.47
N GLU A 142 10.38 13.77 -3.24
CA GLU A 142 9.83 15.10 -2.93
C GLU A 142 10.53 16.20 -3.73
N LYS A 143 11.86 16.15 -3.85
CA LYS A 143 12.62 17.10 -4.70
C LYS A 143 12.29 16.96 -6.18
N GLU A 144 12.08 15.74 -6.65
CA GLU A 144 11.70 15.48 -8.04
C GLU A 144 10.28 15.97 -8.35
N VAL A 145 9.34 15.76 -7.44
CA VAL A 145 7.98 16.33 -7.52
C VAL A 145 8.03 17.84 -7.55
N GLN A 146 8.80 18.47 -6.67
CA GLN A 146 8.95 19.93 -6.64
C GLN A 146 9.55 20.48 -7.94
N LEU A 147 10.49 19.75 -8.55
CA LEU A 147 11.06 20.10 -9.86
C LEU A 147 9.99 20.01 -10.96
N TYR A 148 9.20 18.94 -10.99
CA TYR A 148 8.13 18.79 -11.95
C TYR A 148 7.01 19.82 -11.77
N GLU A 149 6.68 20.20 -10.54
CA GLU A 149 5.75 21.30 -10.27
C GLU A 149 6.27 22.62 -10.83
N SER A 150 7.54 22.95 -10.61
CA SER A 150 8.14 24.17 -11.18
C SER A 150 8.18 24.14 -12.71
N LEU A 151 8.48 22.98 -13.31
CA LEU A 151 8.51 22.82 -14.76
C LEU A 151 7.11 22.95 -15.36
N ALA A 152 6.10 22.36 -14.71
CA ALA A 152 4.71 22.47 -15.12
C ALA A 152 4.23 23.92 -15.06
N PHE A 153 4.58 24.64 -14.00
CA PHE A 153 4.25 26.06 -13.86
C PHE A 153 4.88 26.90 -14.98
N GLN A 154 6.14 26.67 -15.31
CA GLN A 154 6.81 27.38 -16.40
C GLN A 154 6.18 27.06 -17.76
N ALA A 155 5.83 25.80 -18.01
CA ALA A 155 5.16 25.40 -19.25
C ALA A 155 3.75 26.02 -19.39
N GLU A 156 3.03 26.21 -18.28
CA GLU A 156 1.74 26.90 -18.25
C GLU A 156 1.90 28.40 -18.54
N GLU A 157 2.92 29.05 -17.97
CA GLU A 157 3.27 30.45 -18.28
C GLU A 157 3.64 30.64 -19.75
N ASP A 158 4.46 29.75 -20.31
CA ASP A 158 4.83 29.77 -21.73
C ASP A 158 3.60 29.59 -22.63
N LEU A 159 2.68 28.69 -22.26
CA LEU A 159 1.45 28.45 -23.00
C LEU A 159 0.52 29.66 -23.00
N ASP A 160 0.40 30.36 -21.86
CA ASP A 160 -0.36 31.60 -21.77
C ASP A 160 0.29 32.74 -22.59
N ASN A 161 1.63 32.82 -22.61
CA ASN A 161 2.35 33.78 -23.45
C ASN A 161 2.08 33.52 -24.94
N TYR A 162 2.22 32.27 -25.41
CA TYR A 162 1.91 31.93 -26.80
C TYR A 162 0.44 32.19 -27.17
N LYS A 163 -0.49 31.90 -26.25
CA LYS A 163 -1.90 32.20 -26.46
C LYS A 163 -2.14 33.71 -26.63
N ASN A 164 -1.47 34.55 -25.84
CA ASN A 164 -1.53 36.00 -25.96
C ASN A 164 -0.88 36.52 -27.26
N GLU A 165 0.18 35.87 -27.74
CA GLU A 165 0.77 36.21 -29.06
C GLU A 165 -0.18 35.84 -30.21
N VAL A 166 -0.80 34.66 -30.15
CA VAL A 166 -1.77 34.22 -31.17
C VAL A 166 -2.98 35.15 -31.22
N THR A 167 -3.52 35.55 -30.07
CA THR A 167 -4.65 36.50 -30.05
C THR A 167 -4.27 37.86 -30.61
N GLN A 168 -3.04 38.34 -30.38
CA GLN A 168 -2.53 39.57 -30.99
C GLN A 168 -2.38 39.44 -32.51
N LEU A 169 -1.90 38.30 -33.00
CA LEU A 169 -1.80 38.02 -34.43
C LEU A 169 -3.18 37.92 -35.10
N ASP A 170 -4.14 37.25 -34.47
CA ASP A 170 -5.51 37.17 -34.97
C ASP A 170 -6.13 38.57 -35.11
N VAL A 171 -5.97 39.44 -34.11
CA VAL A 171 -6.43 40.85 -34.17
C VAL A 171 -5.75 41.61 -35.31
N GLN A 172 -4.45 41.39 -35.54
CA GLN A 172 -3.74 42.01 -36.67
C GLN A 172 -4.15 41.46 -38.04
N THR A 173 -4.64 40.22 -38.12
CA THR A 173 -5.13 39.63 -39.38
C THR A 173 -6.60 39.95 -39.66
N ASP A 174 -7.42 40.14 -38.62
CA ASP A 174 -8.80 40.60 -38.74
C ASP A 174 -8.86 42.06 -39.24
N GLU A 175 -7.84 42.86 -38.94
CA GLU A 175 -7.62 44.16 -39.58
C GLU A 175 -6.94 43.99 -40.95
N LEU A 176 -7.71 44.12 -42.04
CA LEU A 176 -7.14 44.14 -43.40
C LEU A 176 -6.03 45.21 -43.50
N HIS A 177 -4.84 44.82 -43.97
CA HIS A 177 -3.73 45.74 -44.22
C HIS A 177 -4.25 47.00 -44.96
N PRO A 178 -3.84 48.24 -44.61
CA PRO A 178 -4.42 49.49 -45.13
C PRO A 178 -4.30 49.68 -46.66
N LEU A 179 -3.54 48.82 -47.33
CA LEU A 179 -3.47 48.74 -48.80
C LEU A 179 -4.64 47.94 -49.41
N LEU A 180 -5.15 46.94 -48.69
CA LEU A 180 -6.29 46.11 -49.09
C LEU A 180 -7.62 46.75 -48.69
N GLN A 181 -7.65 47.50 -47.58
CA GLN A 181 -8.83 48.25 -47.13
C GLN A 181 -9.20 49.42 -48.06
N LYS A 182 -8.25 49.91 -48.86
CA LYS A 182 -8.46 50.98 -49.85
C LYS A 182 -8.89 50.50 -51.24
N MET A 183 -9.07 49.20 -51.47
CA MET A 183 -9.54 48.66 -52.75
C MET A 183 -11.08 48.52 -52.82
N GLU A 184 -11.81 49.51 -52.32
CA GLU A 184 -13.28 49.56 -52.47
C GLU A 184 -13.74 50.20 -53.79
N ASP A 185 -12.83 50.80 -54.56
CA ASP A 185 -13.16 51.35 -55.87
C ASP A 185 -13.11 50.23 -56.94
N PRO A 186 -14.22 49.98 -57.68
CA PRO A 186 -14.28 48.98 -58.73
C PRO A 186 -13.57 49.52 -59.98
N VAL A 187 -12.23 49.55 -59.95
CA VAL A 187 -11.40 50.03 -61.08
C VAL A 187 -11.44 49.04 -62.25
N LEU A 188 -11.83 47.80 -62.00
CA LEU A 188 -12.06 46.78 -63.01
C LEU A 188 -13.56 46.49 -63.03
N ASN A 189 -14.28 46.98 -64.06
CA ASN A 189 -15.68 46.65 -64.37
C ASN A 189 -15.85 45.14 -64.65
N ILE A 190 -15.57 44.30 -63.68
CA ILE A 190 -15.72 42.85 -63.75
C ILE A 190 -17.14 42.55 -63.29
N PRO A 191 -17.93 41.76 -64.05
CA PRO A 191 -19.25 41.33 -63.62
C PRO A 191 -19.15 40.64 -62.25
N ALA A 192 -20.03 41.03 -61.31
CA ALA A 192 -20.11 40.38 -60.01
C ALA A 192 -20.37 38.88 -60.21
N LEU A 193 -19.50 38.04 -59.66
CA LEU A 193 -19.72 36.60 -59.64
C LEU A 193 -20.97 36.28 -58.82
N PRO A 194 -21.77 35.27 -59.22
CA PRO A 194 -22.96 34.90 -58.46
C PRO A 194 -22.56 34.57 -57.03
N GLN A 195 -23.25 35.19 -56.07
CA GLN A 195 -23.07 34.91 -54.65
C GLN A 195 -23.47 33.45 -54.40
N ILE A 196 -22.49 32.56 -54.41
CA ILE A 196 -22.65 31.23 -53.86
C ILE A 196 -22.68 31.46 -52.36
N ASN A 197 -23.87 31.41 -51.78
CA ASN A 197 -24.09 31.44 -50.35
C ASN A 197 -23.31 30.27 -49.75
N SER A 198 -22.09 30.55 -49.27
CA SER A 198 -21.22 29.60 -48.59
C SER A 198 -21.82 29.29 -47.22
N THR A 199 -22.92 28.53 -47.22
CA THR A 199 -23.29 27.73 -46.06
C THR A 199 -22.25 26.62 -45.97
N LYS A 200 -21.28 26.81 -45.08
CA LYS A 200 -20.42 25.77 -44.48
C LYS A 200 -20.06 24.64 -45.45
N THR A 201 -19.06 24.88 -46.30
CA THR A 201 -18.28 23.78 -46.85
C THR A 201 -17.46 23.20 -45.70
N SER A 202 -18.08 22.31 -44.93
CA SER A 202 -17.30 21.26 -44.26
C SER A 202 -16.43 20.65 -45.36
N ARG A 203 -15.11 20.66 -45.14
CA ARG A 203 -14.20 19.86 -45.96
C ARG A 203 -14.70 18.43 -45.85
N ILE A 204 -15.48 17.99 -46.83
CA ILE A 204 -15.70 16.58 -47.09
C ILE A 204 -14.36 16.10 -47.61
N ILE A 205 -13.47 15.77 -46.68
CA ILE A 205 -12.39 14.83 -46.94
C ILE A 205 -13.14 13.59 -47.39
N ASN A 206 -13.07 13.30 -48.69
CA ASN A 206 -13.54 12.04 -49.25
C ASN A 206 -12.97 10.92 -48.36
N PRO A 207 -13.79 10.13 -47.63
CA PRO A 207 -13.27 9.05 -46.78
C PRO A 207 -12.67 7.90 -47.60
N ARG A 208 -12.71 8.00 -48.93
CA ARG A 208 -12.35 6.90 -49.83
C ARG A 208 -10.86 6.78 -50.16
N VAL A 209 -10.04 7.73 -49.72
CA VAL A 209 -8.58 7.64 -49.87
C VAL A 209 -7.94 7.89 -48.51
N LEU A 210 -7.88 6.83 -47.70
CA LEU A 210 -6.94 6.78 -46.59
C LEU A 210 -5.53 6.99 -47.17
N PRO A 211 -4.76 7.98 -46.69
CA PRO A 211 -3.36 8.09 -47.08
C PRO A 211 -2.67 6.77 -46.73
N GLN A 212 -1.89 6.21 -47.66
CA GLN A 212 -1.18 4.93 -47.49
C GLN A 212 -0.39 4.85 -46.18
N ASN A 213 0.09 6.01 -45.72
CA ASN A 213 0.78 6.20 -44.45
C ASN A 213 -0.07 5.77 -43.23
N LEU A 214 -1.38 6.02 -43.24
CA LEU A 214 -2.27 5.64 -42.14
C LEU A 214 -2.53 4.13 -42.10
N THR A 215 -2.62 3.48 -43.26
CA THR A 215 -2.77 2.02 -43.32
C THR A 215 -1.52 1.31 -42.82
N GLU A 216 -0.33 1.83 -43.14
CA GLU A 216 0.94 1.30 -42.64
C GLU A 216 1.09 1.50 -41.12
N ILE A 217 0.69 2.65 -40.59
CA ILE A 217 0.71 2.94 -39.15
C ILE A 217 -0.28 2.03 -38.40
N LEU A 218 -1.48 1.82 -38.94
CA LEU A 218 -2.46 0.92 -38.34
C LEU A 218 -1.98 -0.54 -38.33
N ASP A 219 -1.30 -0.99 -39.39
CA ASP A 219 -0.77 -2.34 -39.46
C ASP A 219 0.42 -2.55 -38.49
N PHE A 220 1.27 -1.52 -38.35
CA PHE A 220 2.33 -1.48 -37.35
C PHE A 220 1.78 -1.50 -35.90
N LEU A 221 0.71 -0.75 -35.65
CA LEU A 221 0.05 -0.71 -34.35
C LEU A 221 -0.67 -2.03 -34.02
N SER A 222 -1.25 -2.71 -35.02
CA SER A 222 -1.86 -4.04 -34.84
C SER A 222 -0.81 -5.12 -34.56
N SER A 223 0.36 -5.02 -35.21
CA SER A 223 1.51 -5.91 -35.05
C SER A 223 2.31 -5.67 -33.77
N SER A 224 2.01 -4.60 -33.02
CA SER A 224 2.67 -4.28 -31.76
C SER A 224 2.26 -5.25 -30.65
N LYS A 225 3.23 -5.65 -29.81
CA LYS A 225 3.02 -6.57 -28.65
C LYS A 225 2.28 -5.93 -27.47
N ASN A 226 1.81 -4.69 -27.61
CA ASN A 226 1.17 -3.95 -26.53
C ASN A 226 -0.35 -4.18 -26.54
N SER A 227 -0.86 -4.82 -25.48
CA SER A 227 -2.28 -5.17 -25.32
C SER A 227 -3.23 -3.96 -25.32
N HIS A 228 -2.74 -2.77 -24.96
CA HIS A 228 -3.57 -1.56 -24.98
C HIS A 228 -3.73 -1.00 -26.39
N LEU A 229 -2.69 -1.09 -27.23
CA LEU A 229 -2.74 -0.64 -28.61
C LEU A 229 -3.62 -1.54 -29.47
N GLN A 230 -3.59 -2.86 -29.23
CA GLN A 230 -4.50 -3.80 -29.91
C GLN A 230 -5.98 -3.49 -29.62
N LYS A 231 -6.33 -3.26 -28.35
CA LYS A 231 -7.70 -2.87 -27.96
C LYS A 231 -8.12 -1.54 -28.61
N PHE A 232 -7.20 -0.59 -28.72
CA PHE A 232 -7.47 0.69 -29.37
C PHE A 232 -7.77 0.51 -30.86
N VAL A 233 -6.98 -0.27 -31.58
CA VAL A 233 -7.22 -0.58 -33.01
C VAL A 233 -8.55 -1.31 -33.20
N GLU A 234 -8.89 -2.27 -32.33
CA GLU A 234 -10.19 -2.94 -32.33
C GLU A 234 -11.36 -1.95 -32.13
N THR A 235 -11.25 -1.03 -31.18
CA THR A 235 -12.30 -0.02 -30.96
C THR A 235 -12.49 0.91 -32.16
N LEU A 236 -11.41 1.29 -32.84
CA LEU A 236 -11.46 2.08 -34.06
C LEU A 236 -12.11 1.30 -35.20
N SER A 237 -11.78 0.02 -35.37
CA SER A 237 -12.39 -0.84 -36.39
C SER A 237 -13.90 -1.01 -36.19
N HIS A 238 -14.34 -1.14 -34.93
CA HIS A 238 -15.75 -1.22 -34.58
C HIS A 238 -16.50 0.10 -34.84
N TYR A 239 -15.83 1.24 -34.67
CA TYR A 239 -16.41 2.55 -34.99
C TYR A 239 -16.48 2.81 -36.49
N ALA A 240 -15.47 2.38 -37.24
CA ALA A 240 -15.46 2.46 -38.71
C ALA A 240 -16.60 1.63 -39.32
N GLY A 241 -16.83 0.41 -38.83
CA GLY A 241 -17.95 -0.44 -39.29
C GLY A 241 -19.35 0.12 -38.94
N LYS A 242 -19.45 1.08 -38.02
CA LYS A 242 -20.70 1.80 -37.72
C LYS A 242 -20.93 3.02 -38.62
N LEU A 243 -19.91 3.52 -39.31
CA LEU A 243 -20.00 4.64 -40.25
C LEU A 243 -20.41 4.19 -41.66
N ASP A 244 -20.23 2.90 -41.98
CA ASP A 244 -20.56 2.31 -43.29
C ASP A 244 -21.99 1.70 -43.37
N ASN A 245 -22.81 1.83 -42.31
CA ASN A 245 -24.25 1.49 -42.30
C ASN A 245 -25.11 2.75 -42.12
#